data_AF-A0A956FRC2-F1
#
_entry.id   AF-A0A956FRC2-F1
#
_cell.length_a   1.000
_cell.length_b   1.000
_cell.length_c   1.000
_cell.angle_alpha   90.00
_cell.angle_beta   90.00
_cell.angle_gamma   90.00
#
_symmetry.space_group_name_H-M   'P 1'
#
loop_
_entity.id
_entity.type
_entity.pdbx_description
1 polymer ?
#
loop_
_entity_poly.entity_id
_entity_poly.type
_entity_poly.pdbx_seq_one_letter_code
_entity_poly.pdbx_strand_id
1 'polypeptide(L)'
;MRTSGRSLVWGATLVLAVTSACSGGQGEENTETASAGSETATTGGTTASETTGGSSTGTVTSTGTATDTSTGTGTTAGATTDTDTESGTDTGTDGDEPAAGLFIARADLDRAKMRIASGDPLWETQRSLVEGRANTALGMTADPFHMDDVLMIEFGWCGGNDDVDNTLSEATSKFEKQSDPIRTLALQYALTGDAQYADKSVELMLAWAAEQTIVNLYDFNIDFAAGSFAGMTDDGFCGVRPWNFTLDTMWQTYGLINVADAYLLLTRNGYALDPEDDAALRDWIGRLIAAVDSSFHAWTKWADAHPNSGSYERYRSDNHLSWALTGIVAGAAALEDEALAAYVLEGGSWTHPQGGAYANPSSIRAVIDLAIEADGRIYEEKILRDPPIGYSFFHLWAMSVVARVAAVHFEGDGDPGVWEFIGEDGGGIRTAYDRYAGFIDGSKMSPEPQQEGDLTNYRWLYETASARWQAPEHLAIIEADDRNTWINQSIGAVPLLIGVDE
;
A
#
# COMPACT_ATOMS: atom_id res chain seq x y z
N MET A 1 -73.62 -4.94 10.82
CA MET A 1 -73.73 -5.20 12.28
C MET A 1 -73.16 -6.58 12.55
N ARG A 2 -72.09 -6.67 13.38
CA ARG A 2 -71.52 -7.87 14.07
C ARG A 2 -71.17 -9.09 13.19
N THR A 3 -70.07 -9.82 13.33
CA THR A 3 -68.75 -9.80 13.99
C THR A 3 -68.08 -11.09 13.50
N SER A 4 -66.75 -11.19 13.67
CA SER A 4 -65.94 -12.41 13.69
C SER A 4 -65.54 -13.07 12.36
N GLY A 5 -64.26 -12.88 12.03
CA GLY A 5 -63.43 -13.83 11.29
C GLY A 5 -62.07 -13.91 11.99
N ARG A 6 -61.87 -14.97 12.79
CA ARG A 6 -60.58 -15.38 13.34
C ARG A 6 -59.94 -16.34 12.34
N SER A 7 -58.65 -16.17 12.06
CA SER A 7 -57.79 -17.26 11.58
C SER A 7 -56.46 -17.21 12.32
N LEU A 8 -55.95 -18.41 12.62
CA LEU A 8 -54.78 -18.79 13.44
C LEU A 8 -53.49 -18.09 12.99
N VAL A 9 -52.50 -17.66 13.80
CA VAL A 9 -51.76 -18.20 14.98
C VAL A 9 -50.98 -19.49 14.73
N TRP A 10 -49.70 -19.33 14.39
CA TRP A 10 -48.50 -20.10 14.82
C TRP A 10 -47.34 -19.08 14.71
N GLY A 11 -46.52 -18.70 15.70
CA GLY A 11 -46.23 -19.26 17.01
C GLY A 11 -44.89 -20.00 17.01
N ALA A 12 -43.77 -19.29 17.22
CA ALA A 12 -42.66 -19.72 18.10
C ALA A 12 -41.42 -18.82 17.93
N THR A 13 -41.16 -18.02 18.96
CA THR A 13 -39.85 -17.50 19.34
C THR A 13 -39.01 -18.67 19.89
N LEU A 14 -37.75 -18.79 19.48
CA LEU A 14 -36.77 -19.63 20.18
C LEU A 14 -35.49 -18.81 20.41
N VAL A 15 -35.30 -18.43 21.67
CA VAL A 15 -34.04 -18.03 22.26
C VAL A 15 -33.33 -19.31 22.69
N LEU A 16 -32.06 -19.48 22.33
CA LEU A 16 -31.18 -20.45 22.98
C LEU A 16 -29.76 -19.89 23.05
N ALA A 17 -29.39 -19.55 24.28
CA ALA A 17 -28.03 -19.31 24.72
C ALA A 17 -27.25 -20.64 24.75
N VAL A 18 -25.96 -20.59 24.43
CA VAL A 18 -24.99 -21.60 24.86
C VAL A 18 -23.85 -20.86 25.56
N THR A 19 -23.65 -21.22 26.83
CA THR A 19 -22.48 -20.84 27.64
C THR A 19 -21.70 -22.10 28.03
N SER A 20 -20.40 -21.89 28.27
CA SER A 20 -19.48 -22.67 29.14
C SER A 20 -18.80 -23.89 28.52
N ALA A 21 -17.51 -24.21 28.76
CA ALA A 21 -16.33 -23.54 29.33
C ALA A 21 -15.13 -24.52 29.24
N CYS A 22 -13.90 -23.96 29.35
CA CYS A 22 -12.63 -24.49 29.91
C CYS A 22 -11.46 -24.07 29.01
N SER A 23 -10.26 -23.66 29.44
CA SER A 23 -9.68 -23.15 30.70
C SER A 23 -8.18 -22.95 30.43
N GLY A 24 -7.61 -21.78 30.76
CA GLY A 24 -6.23 -21.62 31.23
C GLY A 24 -5.09 -21.50 30.21
N GLY A 25 -4.48 -20.30 30.16
CA GLY A 25 -3.16 -20.05 29.57
C GLY A 25 -2.92 -18.56 29.46
N GLN A 26 -1.84 -18.05 30.05
CA GLN A 26 -1.55 -16.61 30.19
C GLN A 26 -0.77 -16.06 28.99
N GLY A 27 -1.07 -14.82 28.61
CA GLY A 27 -0.19 -13.91 27.87
C GLY A 27 -0.29 -13.99 26.36
N GLU A 28 -1.16 -13.18 25.75
CA GLU A 28 -1.13 -12.92 24.30
C GLU A 28 -1.05 -11.41 24.06
N GLU A 29 -0.09 -11.04 23.22
CA GLU A 29 0.18 -9.71 22.69
C GLU A 29 -0.96 -9.28 21.76
N ASN A 30 -1.36 -8.01 21.81
CA ASN A 30 -2.28 -7.40 20.87
C ASN A 30 -1.57 -7.23 19.51
N THR A 31 -1.65 -8.22 18.64
CA THR A 31 -1.44 -8.07 17.19
C THR A 31 -2.80 -8.05 16.51
N GLU A 32 -3.34 -6.86 16.22
CA GLU A 32 -4.57 -6.71 15.45
C GLU A 32 -4.24 -6.54 13.96
N THR A 33 -4.43 -7.62 13.20
CA THR A 33 -4.60 -7.58 11.74
C THR A 33 -6.00 -7.06 11.43
N ALA A 34 -6.10 -5.96 10.67
CA ALA A 34 -7.35 -5.55 10.03
C ALA A 34 -7.72 -6.60 8.97
N SER A 35 -8.53 -7.59 9.36
CA SER A 35 -9.11 -8.56 8.43
C SER A 35 -10.08 -7.84 7.49
N ALA A 36 -9.75 -7.75 6.21
CA ALA A 36 -10.67 -7.30 5.17
C ALA A 36 -11.90 -8.21 5.13
N GLY A 37 -13.01 -7.75 5.71
CA GLY A 37 -14.28 -8.45 5.71
C GLY A 37 -14.85 -8.53 4.30
N SER A 38 -15.07 -9.75 3.82
CA SER A 38 -15.84 -10.05 2.60
C SER A 38 -17.33 -10.05 2.93
N GLU A 39 -18.08 -9.08 2.40
CA GLU A 39 -19.55 -9.14 2.39
C GLU A 39 -20.11 -9.28 0.97
N THR A 40 -20.97 -10.29 0.81
CA THR A 40 -21.78 -10.56 -0.36
C THR A 40 -22.86 -9.49 -0.56
N ALA A 41 -22.68 -8.60 -1.52
CA ALA A 41 -23.70 -7.65 -1.94
C ALA A 41 -24.88 -8.34 -2.67
N THR A 42 -26.09 -8.21 -2.13
CA THR A 42 -27.32 -8.74 -2.75
C THR A 42 -27.84 -7.73 -3.78
N THR A 43 -27.75 -8.03 -5.08
CA THR A 43 -28.30 -7.15 -6.13
C THR A 43 -29.76 -7.47 -6.43
N GLY A 44 -30.65 -6.50 -6.15
CA GLY A 44 -31.99 -6.43 -6.72
C GLY A 44 -31.94 -5.96 -8.17
N GLY A 45 -32.25 -6.87 -9.10
CA GLY A 45 -32.31 -6.56 -10.53
C GLY A 45 -33.52 -5.68 -10.88
N THR A 46 -33.28 -4.60 -11.61
CA THR A 46 -34.33 -3.90 -12.36
C THR A 46 -33.90 -3.80 -13.82
N THR A 47 -34.57 -4.56 -14.68
CA THR A 47 -34.41 -4.53 -16.14
C THR A 47 -35.00 -3.23 -16.70
N ALA A 48 -34.19 -2.43 -17.40
CA ALA A 48 -34.67 -1.38 -18.29
C ALA A 48 -34.24 -1.69 -19.72
N SER A 49 -35.25 -1.86 -20.57
CA SER A 49 -35.17 -2.06 -22.02
C SER A 49 -34.92 -0.71 -22.70
N GLU A 50 -33.83 -0.56 -23.45
CA GLU A 50 -33.65 0.60 -24.34
C GLU A 50 -33.66 0.21 -25.82
N THR A 51 -34.51 0.95 -26.51
CA THR A 51 -34.84 0.93 -27.93
C THR A 51 -33.78 1.62 -28.77
N THR A 52 -33.51 1.03 -29.93
CA THR A 52 -32.76 1.53 -31.08
C THR A 52 -33.17 2.94 -31.55
N GLY A 53 -32.17 3.79 -31.85
CA GLY A 53 -32.33 5.01 -32.64
C GLY A 53 -30.95 5.51 -33.12
N GLY A 54 -30.74 5.61 -34.44
CA GLY A 54 -29.41 5.77 -35.05
C GLY A 54 -29.08 7.15 -35.64
N SER A 55 -27.90 7.19 -36.28
CA SER A 55 -27.36 8.19 -37.21
C SER A 55 -26.94 9.54 -36.56
N SER A 56 -25.78 10.14 -36.83
CA SER A 56 -25.09 10.31 -38.12
C SER A 56 -23.63 10.78 -37.96
N THR A 57 -22.91 10.61 -39.07
CA THR A 57 -21.53 10.94 -39.47
C THR A 57 -20.93 12.29 -39.07
N GLY A 58 -19.60 12.28 -38.84
CA GLY A 58 -18.75 13.48 -38.89
C GLY A 58 -17.25 13.14 -38.88
N THR A 59 -16.66 12.95 -40.06
CA THR A 59 -15.21 12.82 -40.30
C THR A 59 -14.54 14.18 -40.25
N VAL A 60 -13.47 14.35 -39.46
CA VAL A 60 -12.43 15.37 -39.71
C VAL A 60 -11.05 14.80 -39.40
N THR A 61 -10.24 14.73 -40.45
CA THR A 61 -8.81 14.44 -40.46
C THR A 61 -8.05 15.77 -40.29
N SER A 62 -7.04 15.83 -39.42
CA SER A 62 -5.89 16.71 -39.66
C SER A 62 -4.62 16.15 -39.03
N THR A 63 -3.71 15.76 -39.91
CA THR A 63 -2.29 15.49 -39.70
C THR A 63 -1.52 16.76 -39.36
N GLY A 64 -0.65 16.70 -38.36
CA GLY A 64 0.33 17.74 -38.05
C GLY A 64 1.59 17.13 -37.45
N THR A 65 2.54 16.78 -38.32
CA THR A 65 3.90 16.33 -37.98
C THR A 65 4.77 17.55 -37.73
N ALA A 66 5.46 17.61 -36.59
CA ALA A 66 6.59 18.50 -36.38
C ALA A 66 7.66 17.78 -35.56
N THR A 67 8.60 17.18 -36.27
CA THR A 67 9.95 16.86 -35.80
C THR A 67 10.69 18.16 -35.52
N ASP A 68 11.25 18.30 -34.32
CA ASP A 68 12.41 19.17 -34.13
C ASP A 68 13.52 18.42 -33.39
N THR A 69 14.70 18.50 -33.99
CA THR A 69 15.92 17.80 -33.60
C THR A 69 16.92 18.90 -33.29
N SER A 70 17.36 19.01 -32.03
CA SER A 70 18.53 19.83 -31.71
C SER A 70 19.50 19.03 -30.85
N THR A 71 20.50 18.48 -31.53
CA THR A 71 21.78 18.03 -30.99
C THR A 71 22.62 19.22 -30.56
N GLY A 72 23.01 19.28 -29.29
CA GLY A 72 23.96 20.25 -28.75
C GLY A 72 25.04 19.58 -27.91
N THR A 73 26.10 19.09 -28.55
CA THR A 73 27.37 18.73 -27.93
C THR A 73 28.15 19.99 -27.55
N GLY A 74 28.64 20.06 -26.30
CA GLY A 74 29.52 21.13 -25.84
C GLY A 74 30.31 20.74 -24.60
N THR A 75 31.42 20.01 -24.79
CA THR A 75 32.44 19.75 -23.78
C THR A 75 33.41 20.93 -23.70
N THR A 76 33.66 21.49 -22.52
CA THR A 76 34.97 22.12 -22.22
C THR A 76 35.30 22.04 -20.74
N ALA A 77 36.43 21.39 -20.46
CA ALA A 77 37.10 21.35 -19.17
C ALA A 77 37.78 22.70 -18.86
N GLY A 78 37.76 23.09 -17.59
CA GLY A 78 38.53 24.21 -17.06
C GLY A 78 38.85 23.96 -15.60
N ALA A 79 40.05 23.44 -15.34
CA ALA A 79 40.60 23.28 -14.01
C ALA A 79 41.12 24.64 -13.48
N THR A 80 40.65 25.05 -12.31
CA THR A 80 41.29 26.08 -11.49
C THR A 80 41.30 25.60 -10.04
N THR A 81 42.50 25.26 -9.58
CA THR A 81 42.87 25.09 -8.18
C THR A 81 42.95 26.47 -7.52
N ASP A 82 42.09 26.75 -6.55
CA ASP A 82 42.31 27.77 -5.53
C ASP A 82 42.19 27.13 -4.15
N THR A 83 43.31 27.20 -3.43
CA THR A 83 43.44 26.86 -2.01
C THR A 83 43.22 28.12 -1.20
N ASP A 84 42.05 28.23 -0.56
CA ASP A 84 41.86 29.17 0.54
C ASP A 84 41.35 28.43 1.78
N THR A 85 42.08 28.63 2.87
CA THR A 85 41.85 28.07 4.19
C THR A 85 41.01 29.08 4.98
N GLU A 86 39.69 28.88 5.03
CA GLU A 86 38.81 29.58 5.96
C GLU A 86 38.20 28.59 6.95
N SER A 87 38.50 28.79 8.24
CA SER A 87 37.81 28.14 9.35
C SER A 87 36.45 28.83 9.53
N GLY A 88 35.50 28.49 8.67
CA GLY A 88 34.08 28.70 8.91
C GLY A 88 33.54 27.51 9.69
N THR A 89 32.80 27.76 10.77
CA THR A 89 31.85 26.78 11.29
C THR A 89 30.79 26.58 10.20
N ASP A 90 31.06 25.59 9.36
CA ASP A 90 30.16 25.06 8.36
C ASP A 90 28.94 24.50 9.10
N THR A 91 27.87 25.29 9.20
CA THR A 91 26.52 24.78 9.43
C THR A 91 26.08 24.16 8.11
N GLY A 92 26.76 23.06 7.74
CA GLY A 92 26.66 22.40 6.47
C GLY A 92 25.22 22.45 6.01
N THR A 93 24.98 23.12 4.88
CA THR A 93 23.77 22.87 4.10
C THR A 93 23.62 21.35 4.05
N ASP A 94 22.54 20.84 4.65
CA ASP A 94 22.18 19.43 4.79
C ASP A 94 22.23 18.78 3.41
N GLY A 95 23.43 18.34 3.02
CA GLY A 95 23.73 18.02 1.65
C GLY A 95 23.28 16.61 1.38
N ASP A 96 22.23 16.45 0.56
CA ASP A 96 21.87 15.25 -0.21
C ASP A 96 22.17 13.88 0.44
N GLU A 97 22.09 13.76 1.76
CA GLU A 97 22.33 12.46 2.39
C GLU A 97 21.16 11.56 2.03
N PRO A 98 21.41 10.38 1.43
CA PRO A 98 20.33 9.54 0.98
C PRO A 98 19.47 9.13 2.17
N ALA A 99 18.16 9.08 1.94
CA ALA A 99 17.16 8.72 2.94
C ALA A 99 17.55 7.43 3.69
N ALA A 100 17.29 7.36 4.98
CA ALA A 100 17.72 6.25 5.81
C ALA A 100 16.95 4.95 5.55
N GLY A 101 15.71 5.04 5.09
CA GLY A 101 14.87 3.91 4.71
C GLY A 101 13.83 4.34 3.67
N LEU A 102 12.83 3.50 3.45
CA LEU A 102 11.73 3.81 2.55
C LEU A 102 10.86 4.96 3.08
N PHE A 103 10.53 4.93 4.37
CA PHE A 103 9.62 5.90 4.99
C PHE A 103 10.30 6.99 5.80
N ILE A 104 11.61 6.89 6.02
CA ILE A 104 12.34 7.78 6.93
C ILE A 104 13.48 8.47 6.20
N ALA A 105 13.49 9.80 6.27
CA ALA A 105 14.65 10.57 5.91
C ALA A 105 15.77 10.32 6.93
N ARG A 106 17.00 10.78 6.61
CA ARG A 106 18.13 10.66 7.55
C ARG A 106 17.82 11.32 8.90
N ALA A 107 17.28 12.54 8.86
CA ALA A 107 16.91 13.32 10.03
C ALA A 107 15.85 12.60 10.91
N ASP A 108 14.98 11.80 10.31
CA ASP A 108 13.98 11.02 11.05
C ASP A 108 14.63 9.87 11.84
N LEU A 109 15.59 9.15 11.22
CA LEU A 109 16.34 8.11 11.91
C LEU A 109 17.17 8.70 13.07
N ASP A 110 17.82 9.83 12.85
CA ASP A 110 18.60 10.50 13.91
C ASP A 110 17.69 10.96 15.05
N ARG A 111 16.50 11.47 14.74
CA ARG A 111 15.47 11.81 15.73
C ARG A 111 15.01 10.58 16.51
N ALA A 112 14.75 9.46 15.85
CA ALA A 112 14.39 8.21 16.50
C ALA A 112 15.50 7.73 17.48
N LYS A 113 16.78 7.84 17.08
CA LYS A 113 17.92 7.54 17.95
C LYS A 113 18.00 8.49 19.15
N MET A 114 17.75 9.78 18.95
CA MET A 114 17.69 10.75 20.05
C MET A 114 16.53 10.47 21.01
N ARG A 115 15.34 10.11 20.49
CA ARG A 115 14.17 9.70 21.28
C ARG A 115 14.49 8.49 22.15
N ILE A 116 15.13 7.48 21.58
CA ILE A 116 15.62 6.31 22.32
C ILE A 116 16.61 6.71 23.42
N ALA A 117 17.55 7.61 23.11
CA ALA A 117 18.58 8.03 24.05
C ALA A 117 18.06 8.95 25.17
N SER A 118 16.88 9.57 25.01
CA SER A 118 16.33 10.50 26.01
C SER A 118 15.89 9.79 27.30
N GLY A 119 15.56 8.50 27.22
CA GLY A 119 15.02 7.72 28.33
C GLY A 119 13.57 8.08 28.69
N ASP A 120 12.86 8.80 27.82
CA ASP A 120 11.43 9.05 27.99
C ASP A 120 10.64 7.72 28.01
N PRO A 121 9.70 7.51 28.96
CA PRO A 121 8.91 6.29 29.04
C PRO A 121 8.16 5.91 27.74
N LEU A 122 7.68 6.89 26.97
CA LEU A 122 7.00 6.63 25.70
C LEU A 122 7.97 6.00 24.70
N TRP A 123 9.14 6.61 24.52
CA TRP A 123 10.15 6.13 23.57
C TRP A 123 10.81 4.84 24.01
N GLU A 124 10.96 4.61 25.31
CA GLU A 124 11.45 3.35 25.84
C GLU A 124 10.47 2.19 25.57
N THR A 125 9.16 2.47 25.63
CA THR A 125 8.12 1.49 25.27
C THR A 125 8.20 1.14 23.79
N GLN A 126 8.31 2.15 22.92
CA GLN A 126 8.47 1.95 21.47
C GLN A 126 9.77 1.19 21.13
N ARG A 127 10.89 1.57 21.75
CA ARG A 127 12.18 0.89 21.60
C ARG A 127 12.07 -0.58 21.97
N SER A 128 11.46 -0.88 23.13
CA SER A 128 11.28 -2.24 23.63
C SER A 128 10.39 -3.07 22.72
N LEU A 129 9.38 -2.46 22.09
CA LEU A 129 8.53 -3.12 21.09
C LEU A 129 9.33 -3.52 19.85
N VAL A 130 10.11 -2.60 19.26
CA VAL A 130 10.97 -2.88 18.09
C VAL A 130 11.98 -3.98 18.44
N GLU A 131 12.69 -3.82 19.55
CA GLU A 131 13.71 -4.77 20.01
C GLU A 131 13.11 -6.16 20.30
N GLY A 132 11.95 -6.23 20.96
CA GLY A 132 11.26 -7.47 21.26
C GLY A 132 10.86 -8.24 20.00
N ARG A 133 10.27 -7.54 19.02
CA ARG A 133 9.90 -8.15 17.72
C ARG A 133 11.14 -8.61 16.96
N ALA A 134 12.20 -7.80 16.91
CA ALA A 134 13.46 -8.16 16.26
C ALA A 134 14.12 -9.40 16.91
N ASN A 135 14.13 -9.46 18.24
CA ASN A 135 14.67 -10.60 18.98
C ASN A 135 13.88 -11.90 18.72
N THR A 136 12.56 -11.82 18.58
CA THR A 136 11.74 -12.95 18.14
C THR A 136 12.08 -13.37 16.71
N ALA A 137 12.26 -12.40 15.81
CA ALA A 137 12.58 -12.64 14.41
C ALA A 137 13.97 -13.27 14.20
N LEU A 138 14.92 -13.10 15.13
CA LEU A 138 16.23 -13.77 15.09
C LEU A 138 16.11 -15.31 15.03
N GLY A 139 15.06 -15.88 15.63
CA GLY A 139 14.79 -17.32 15.62
C GLY A 139 13.98 -17.82 14.42
N MET A 140 13.55 -16.93 13.51
CA MET A 140 12.67 -17.29 12.40
C MET A 140 13.41 -18.11 11.33
N THR A 141 12.69 -19.00 10.65
CA THR A 141 13.13 -19.68 9.43
C THR A 141 12.30 -19.17 8.27
N ALA A 142 12.93 -18.95 7.11
CA ALA A 142 12.23 -18.55 5.90
C ALA A 142 11.23 -19.66 5.47
N ASP A 143 10.05 -19.24 5.03
CA ASP A 143 8.96 -20.07 4.51
C ASP A 143 8.47 -19.46 3.18
N PRO A 144 9.34 -19.44 2.15
CA PRO A 144 8.98 -18.91 0.85
C PRO A 144 7.90 -19.77 0.20
N PHE A 145 6.86 -19.13 -0.34
CA PHE A 145 5.86 -19.82 -1.13
C PHE A 145 6.48 -20.42 -2.39
N HIS A 146 6.28 -21.72 -2.62
CA HIS A 146 6.89 -22.41 -3.74
C HIS A 146 5.91 -23.32 -4.51
N MET A 147 5.85 -23.15 -5.84
CA MET A 147 5.12 -24.02 -6.75
C MET A 147 5.95 -24.39 -7.97
N ASP A 148 5.94 -25.68 -8.35
CA ASP A 148 6.59 -26.17 -9.57
C ASP A 148 5.94 -25.61 -10.86
N ASP A 149 4.62 -25.42 -10.85
CA ASP A 149 3.84 -24.89 -11.97
C ASP A 149 2.79 -23.89 -11.47
N VAL A 150 3.10 -22.60 -11.59
CA VAL A 150 2.21 -21.50 -11.16
C VAL A 150 0.88 -21.48 -11.92
N LEU A 151 0.77 -22.13 -13.09
CA LEU A 151 -0.49 -22.24 -13.82
C LEU A 151 -1.51 -23.15 -13.12
N MET A 152 -1.06 -23.94 -12.15
CA MET A 152 -1.90 -24.80 -11.32
C MET A 152 -2.35 -24.12 -10.02
N ILE A 153 -2.02 -22.84 -9.81
CA ILE A 153 -2.40 -22.11 -8.60
C ILE A 153 -3.92 -22.01 -8.46
N GLU A 154 -4.39 -22.24 -7.25
CA GLU A 154 -5.76 -22.02 -6.82
C GLU A 154 -5.91 -20.63 -6.17
N PHE A 155 -7.13 -20.09 -6.13
CA PHE A 155 -7.33 -18.72 -5.65
C PHE A 155 -7.61 -18.65 -4.12
N GLY A 156 -7.74 -19.78 -3.42
CA GLY A 156 -7.68 -19.90 -1.94
C GLY A 156 -8.78 -19.26 -1.07
N TRP A 157 -9.43 -18.17 -1.46
CA TRP A 157 -10.26 -17.38 -0.53
C TRP A 157 -11.65 -17.94 -0.15
N CYS A 158 -12.23 -18.90 -0.92
CA CYS A 158 -13.53 -19.53 -0.61
C CYS A 158 -13.29 -20.92 0.04
N GLY A 159 -12.04 -21.31 0.25
CA GLY A 159 -11.59 -22.56 0.86
C GLY A 159 -10.86 -22.31 2.17
N GLY A 160 -10.55 -23.38 2.90
CA GLY A 160 -9.57 -23.28 3.97
C GLY A 160 -8.17 -23.43 3.39
N ASN A 161 -7.22 -22.63 3.86
CA ASN A 161 -5.79 -22.88 3.64
C ASN A 161 -5.45 -24.22 4.29
N ASP A 162 -4.88 -25.15 3.52
CA ASP A 162 -4.47 -26.47 4.01
C ASP A 162 -2.96 -26.54 4.29
N ASP A 163 -2.30 -25.38 4.38
CA ASP A 163 -0.86 -25.19 4.57
C ASP A 163 -0.03 -25.85 3.44
N VAL A 164 -0.62 -25.98 2.24
CA VAL A 164 0.05 -26.45 1.03
C VAL A 164 0.27 -25.25 0.13
N ASP A 165 1.48 -25.05 -0.40
CA ASP A 165 1.72 -23.97 -1.37
C ASP A 165 1.02 -24.27 -2.70
N ASN A 166 -0.27 -23.98 -2.77
CA ASN A 166 -1.08 -24.16 -3.95
C ASN A 166 -2.07 -23.01 -4.14
N THR A 167 -2.25 -22.12 -3.15
CA THR A 167 -3.15 -20.97 -3.29
C THR A 167 -2.43 -19.63 -3.37
N LEU A 168 -3.03 -18.69 -4.09
CA LEU A 168 -2.56 -17.30 -4.11
C LEU A 168 -2.76 -16.59 -2.77
N SER A 169 -3.80 -16.93 -2.01
CA SER A 169 -4.01 -16.39 -0.66
C SER A 169 -2.87 -16.80 0.28
N GLU A 170 -2.33 -18.00 0.15
CA GLU A 170 -1.14 -18.43 0.90
C GLU A 170 0.12 -17.73 0.41
N ALA A 171 0.30 -17.58 -0.91
CA ALA A 171 1.43 -16.85 -1.47
C ALA A 171 1.52 -15.42 -0.92
N THR A 172 0.39 -14.71 -0.86
CA THR A 172 0.32 -13.34 -0.30
C THR A 172 0.47 -13.35 1.22
N SER A 173 -0.26 -14.22 1.91
CA SER A 173 -0.26 -14.28 3.38
C SER A 173 1.09 -14.66 3.96
N LYS A 174 1.78 -15.67 3.38
CA LYS A 174 3.13 -16.05 3.82
C LYS A 174 4.11 -14.90 3.61
N PHE A 175 4.03 -14.27 2.44
CA PHE A 175 4.95 -13.18 2.11
C PHE A 175 4.73 -11.96 3.01
N GLU A 176 3.47 -11.53 3.21
CA GLU A 176 3.14 -10.47 4.17
C GLU A 176 3.67 -10.80 5.56
N LYS A 177 3.35 -11.99 6.09
CA LYS A 177 3.75 -12.43 7.44
C LYS A 177 5.26 -12.47 7.66
N GLN A 178 6.04 -12.89 6.66
CA GLN A 178 7.50 -13.00 6.81
C GLN A 178 8.23 -11.69 6.46
N SER A 179 7.63 -10.84 5.63
CA SER A 179 8.24 -9.56 5.25
C SER A 179 8.29 -8.54 6.39
N ASP A 180 7.31 -8.49 7.30
CA ASP A 180 7.34 -7.58 8.45
C ASP A 180 8.50 -7.89 9.44
N PRO A 181 8.73 -9.15 9.85
CA PRO A 181 9.93 -9.53 10.62
C PRO A 181 11.24 -9.18 9.90
N ILE A 182 11.33 -9.37 8.58
CA ILE A 182 12.50 -9.00 7.76
C ILE A 182 12.80 -7.49 7.89
N ARG A 183 11.78 -6.64 7.70
CA ARG A 183 11.87 -5.19 7.88
C ARG A 183 12.22 -4.82 9.32
N THR A 184 11.61 -5.49 10.29
CA THR A 184 11.85 -5.26 11.73
C THR A 184 13.31 -5.48 12.09
N LEU A 185 13.92 -6.56 11.59
CA LEU A 185 15.34 -6.85 11.79
C LEU A 185 16.23 -5.74 11.17
N ALA A 186 15.94 -5.33 9.93
CA ALA A 186 16.67 -4.25 9.27
C ALA A 186 16.54 -2.91 10.01
N LEU A 187 15.35 -2.58 10.51
CA LEU A 187 15.11 -1.39 11.31
C LEU A 187 15.90 -1.42 12.62
N GLN A 188 15.88 -2.55 13.32
CA GLN A 188 16.64 -2.71 14.56
C GLN A 188 18.14 -2.54 14.32
N TYR A 189 18.67 -3.07 13.20
CA TYR A 189 20.03 -2.77 12.77
C TYR A 189 20.25 -1.27 12.55
N ALA A 190 19.39 -0.59 11.79
CA ALA A 190 19.54 0.84 11.52
C ALA A 190 19.55 1.69 12.80
N LEU A 191 18.79 1.30 13.83
CA LEU A 191 18.73 1.97 15.12
C LEU A 191 19.95 1.69 16.01
N THR A 192 20.52 0.49 15.97
CA THR A 192 21.53 0.02 16.96
C THR A 192 22.94 -0.20 16.40
N GLY A 193 23.06 -0.46 15.10
CA GLY A 193 24.29 -0.91 14.45
C GLY A 193 24.67 -2.37 14.74
N ASP A 194 23.80 -3.16 15.39
CA ASP A 194 24.11 -4.55 15.72
C ASP A 194 23.90 -5.47 14.50
N ALA A 195 25.03 -5.93 13.96
CA ALA A 195 25.09 -6.72 12.72
C ALA A 195 24.26 -8.01 12.77
N GLN A 196 23.99 -8.60 13.94
CA GLN A 196 23.22 -9.84 14.01
C GLN A 196 21.81 -9.70 13.40
N TYR A 197 21.19 -8.52 13.54
CA TYR A 197 19.88 -8.26 12.97
C TYR A 197 19.96 -8.07 11.45
N ALA A 198 21.01 -7.40 10.97
CA ALA A 198 21.23 -7.24 9.54
C ALA A 198 21.52 -8.58 8.85
N ASP A 199 22.45 -9.37 9.41
CA ASP A 199 22.81 -10.70 8.91
C ASP A 199 21.57 -11.58 8.77
N LYS A 200 20.69 -11.56 9.78
CA LYS A 200 19.46 -12.35 9.75
C LYS A 200 18.42 -11.81 8.74
N SER A 201 18.28 -10.49 8.62
CA SER A 201 17.39 -9.89 7.63
C SER A 201 17.81 -10.29 6.21
N VAL A 202 19.12 -10.23 5.92
CA VAL A 202 19.70 -10.65 4.63
C VAL A 202 19.51 -12.14 4.38
N GLU A 203 19.79 -13.01 5.37
CA GLU A 203 19.56 -14.46 5.27
C GLU A 203 18.12 -14.76 4.82
N LEU A 204 17.14 -14.14 5.48
CA LEU A 204 15.72 -14.35 5.18
C LEU A 204 15.35 -13.80 3.79
N MET A 205 15.80 -12.59 3.43
CA MET A 205 15.54 -12.03 2.10
C MET A 205 16.14 -12.86 0.98
N LEU A 206 17.36 -13.38 1.15
CA LEU A 206 18.00 -14.23 0.13
C LEU A 206 17.30 -15.57 -0.03
N ALA A 207 16.79 -16.17 1.06
CA ALA A 207 15.99 -17.38 0.98
C ALA A 207 14.69 -17.15 0.18
N TRP A 208 13.99 -16.03 0.44
CA TRP A 208 12.83 -15.65 -0.37
C TRP A 208 13.19 -15.36 -1.82
N ALA A 209 14.25 -14.59 -2.06
CA ALA A 209 14.70 -14.26 -3.42
C ALA A 209 15.01 -15.50 -4.27
N ALA A 210 15.57 -16.54 -3.65
CA ALA A 210 15.97 -17.78 -4.30
C ALA A 210 14.81 -18.75 -4.57
N GLU A 211 13.85 -18.87 -3.65
CA GLU A 211 12.87 -19.96 -3.67
C GLU A 211 11.43 -19.51 -3.96
N GLN A 212 11.12 -18.22 -3.79
CA GLN A 212 9.75 -17.71 -3.96
C GLN A 212 9.26 -17.87 -5.39
N THR A 213 8.11 -18.51 -5.53
CA THR A 213 7.30 -18.44 -6.74
C THR A 213 6.49 -17.15 -6.74
N ILE A 214 6.91 -16.20 -7.58
CA ILE A 214 6.24 -14.91 -7.74
C ILE A 214 5.11 -15.07 -8.77
N VAL A 215 3.91 -14.58 -8.44
CA VAL A 215 2.75 -14.70 -9.33
C VAL A 215 2.63 -13.47 -10.21
N ASN A 216 3.00 -13.59 -11.49
CA ASN A 216 2.86 -12.55 -12.49
C ASN A 216 1.70 -12.89 -13.46
N LEU A 217 0.75 -11.98 -13.64
CA LEU A 217 -0.44 -12.23 -14.45
C LEU A 217 -0.14 -12.43 -15.95
N TYR A 218 1.00 -11.93 -16.44
CA TYR A 218 1.40 -12.19 -17.83
C TYR A 218 1.73 -13.67 -18.07
N ASP A 219 2.05 -14.44 -17.05
CA ASP A 219 2.33 -15.88 -17.18
C ASP A 219 1.05 -16.67 -17.51
N PHE A 220 -0.12 -16.10 -17.23
CA PHE A 220 -1.44 -16.73 -17.45
C PHE A 220 -2.05 -16.43 -18.82
N ASN A 221 -1.30 -15.91 -19.80
CA ASN A 221 -1.84 -15.52 -21.12
C ASN A 221 -3.09 -14.63 -21.02
N ILE A 222 -3.06 -13.64 -20.12
CA ILE A 222 -4.20 -12.77 -19.83
C ILE A 222 -4.64 -11.95 -21.06
N ASP A 223 -5.95 -11.97 -21.34
CA ASP A 223 -6.64 -11.04 -22.23
C ASP A 223 -7.32 -9.97 -21.37
N PHE A 224 -6.67 -8.81 -21.26
CA PHE A 224 -7.17 -7.68 -20.48
C PHE A 224 -8.50 -7.14 -20.98
N ALA A 225 -8.80 -7.21 -22.28
CA ALA A 225 -10.05 -6.71 -22.82
C ALA A 225 -11.19 -7.71 -22.61
N ALA A 226 -10.93 -9.01 -22.67
CA ALA A 226 -11.93 -10.01 -22.33
C ALA A 226 -12.09 -10.21 -20.81
N GLY A 227 -11.10 -9.80 -20.02
CA GLY A 227 -11.02 -10.14 -18.59
C GLY A 227 -10.91 -11.63 -18.36
N SER A 228 -10.09 -12.30 -19.17
CA SER A 228 -9.94 -13.75 -19.15
C SER A 228 -8.47 -14.14 -19.17
N PHE A 229 -8.14 -15.31 -18.66
CA PHE A 229 -6.78 -15.84 -18.64
C PHE A 229 -6.80 -17.38 -18.66
N ALA A 230 -5.67 -18.00 -18.97
CA ALA A 230 -5.53 -19.45 -19.01
C ALA A 230 -5.76 -20.05 -17.62
N GLY A 231 -6.63 -21.06 -17.54
CA GLY A 231 -7.02 -21.68 -16.26
C GLY A 231 -8.25 -21.03 -15.61
N MET A 232 -8.75 -19.91 -16.13
CA MET A 232 -10.01 -19.33 -15.68
C MET A 232 -11.19 -20.27 -15.99
N THR A 233 -12.03 -20.55 -15.00
CA THR A 233 -13.26 -21.34 -15.14
C THR A 233 -14.51 -20.45 -15.20
N ASP A 234 -15.52 -20.82 -15.98
CA ASP A 234 -16.78 -20.07 -16.17
C ASP A 234 -17.54 -19.80 -14.85
N ASP A 235 -17.35 -20.63 -13.83
CA ASP A 235 -18.03 -20.48 -12.55
C ASP A 235 -17.51 -19.29 -11.74
N GLY A 236 -16.29 -18.82 -12.05
CA GLY A 236 -15.62 -17.74 -11.32
C GLY A 236 -15.52 -17.99 -9.81
N PHE A 237 -14.54 -17.37 -9.17
CA PHE A 237 -14.38 -17.49 -7.74
C PHE A 237 -15.53 -16.76 -6.99
N CYS A 238 -16.30 -17.47 -6.15
CA CYS A 238 -17.44 -16.91 -5.39
C CYS A 238 -18.46 -16.12 -6.27
N GLY A 239 -18.49 -16.38 -7.58
CA GLY A 239 -19.30 -15.69 -8.59
C GLY A 239 -18.50 -15.27 -9.83
N VAL A 240 -19.21 -14.72 -10.81
CA VAL A 240 -18.79 -14.42 -12.21
C VAL A 240 -17.75 -13.28 -12.37
N ARG A 241 -16.83 -13.07 -11.42
CA ARG A 241 -15.94 -11.90 -11.37
C ARG A 241 -14.45 -12.27 -11.51
N PRO A 242 -13.93 -12.41 -12.75
CA PRO A 242 -12.49 -12.65 -13.01
C PRO A 242 -11.53 -11.70 -12.28
N TRP A 243 -11.96 -10.46 -12.04
CA TRP A 243 -11.12 -9.39 -11.49
C TRP A 243 -10.79 -9.52 -10.01
N ASN A 244 -11.39 -10.47 -9.30
CA ASN A 244 -11.02 -10.73 -7.91
C ASN A 244 -9.64 -11.44 -7.82
N PHE A 245 -9.27 -12.27 -8.80
CA PHE A 245 -7.93 -12.87 -8.82
C PHE A 245 -6.83 -11.82 -8.88
N THR A 246 -7.04 -10.78 -9.70
CA THR A 246 -6.03 -9.74 -9.86
C THR A 246 -5.90 -8.87 -8.61
N LEU A 247 -6.87 -8.90 -7.69
CA LEU A 247 -6.74 -8.29 -6.37
C LEU A 247 -5.71 -9.03 -5.53
N ASP A 248 -5.79 -10.35 -5.56
CA ASP A 248 -4.93 -11.20 -4.75
C ASP A 248 -3.47 -11.03 -5.17
N THR A 249 -3.21 -10.92 -6.48
CA THR A 249 -1.84 -10.66 -6.96
C THR A 249 -1.35 -9.25 -6.64
N MET A 250 -2.23 -8.26 -6.46
CA MET A 250 -1.87 -6.93 -5.94
C MET A 250 -1.39 -7.01 -4.49
N TRP A 251 -1.90 -7.92 -3.66
CA TRP A 251 -1.51 -8.03 -2.25
C TRP A 251 -0.06 -8.48 -2.02
N GLN A 252 0.62 -9.00 -3.05
CA GLN A 252 2.09 -9.15 -3.03
C GLN A 252 2.81 -7.81 -2.75
N THR A 253 2.12 -6.67 -2.95
CA THR A 253 2.58 -5.33 -2.62
C THR A 253 3.02 -5.19 -1.15
N TYR A 254 2.36 -5.83 -0.19
CA TYR A 254 2.73 -5.70 1.22
C TYR A 254 4.12 -6.26 1.50
N GLY A 255 4.42 -7.42 0.92
CA GLY A 255 5.76 -7.98 1.00
C GLY A 255 6.79 -7.10 0.28
N LEU A 256 6.45 -6.61 -0.93
CA LEU A 256 7.33 -5.70 -1.69
C LEU A 256 7.66 -4.42 -0.91
N ILE A 257 6.68 -3.78 -0.29
CA ILE A 257 6.87 -2.59 0.55
C ILE A 257 7.90 -2.87 1.65
N ASN A 258 7.70 -3.96 2.39
CA ASN A 258 8.54 -4.30 3.53
C ASN A 258 9.97 -4.69 3.14
N VAL A 259 10.16 -5.45 2.06
CA VAL A 259 11.51 -5.85 1.62
C VAL A 259 12.25 -4.70 0.92
N ALA A 260 11.53 -3.79 0.26
CA ALA A 260 12.10 -2.55 -0.26
C ALA A 260 12.63 -1.67 0.89
N ASP A 261 11.85 -1.50 1.96
CA ASP A 261 12.30 -0.77 3.16
C ASP A 261 13.48 -1.48 3.85
N ALA A 262 13.42 -2.80 4.02
CA ALA A 262 14.51 -3.58 4.60
C ALA A 262 15.82 -3.41 3.81
N TYR A 263 15.76 -3.52 2.48
CA TYR A 263 16.90 -3.31 1.59
C TYR A 263 17.52 -1.92 1.75
N LEU A 264 16.69 -0.87 1.77
CA LEU A 264 17.13 0.50 1.97
C LEU A 264 17.72 0.72 3.37
N LEU A 265 17.07 0.22 4.42
CA LEU A 265 17.54 0.30 5.80
C LEU A 265 18.90 -0.38 6.00
N LEU A 266 19.20 -1.44 5.26
CA LEU A 266 20.52 -2.09 5.34
C LEU A 266 21.56 -1.29 4.56
N THR A 267 21.32 -1.09 3.26
CA THR A 267 22.29 -0.50 2.32
C THR A 267 22.63 0.96 2.63
N ARG A 268 21.67 1.72 3.16
CA ARG A 268 21.86 3.14 3.48
C ARG A 268 22.24 3.41 4.93
N ASN A 269 22.46 2.38 5.74
CA ASN A 269 22.91 2.51 7.14
C ASN A 269 24.19 1.71 7.43
N GLY A 270 25.07 1.61 6.44
CA GLY A 270 26.44 1.12 6.61
C GLY A 270 26.59 -0.39 6.66
N TYR A 271 25.53 -1.17 6.41
CA TYR A 271 25.67 -2.60 6.23
C TYR A 271 26.29 -2.88 4.85
N ALA A 272 27.39 -3.62 4.83
CA ALA A 272 28.10 -3.95 3.59
C ALA A 272 27.57 -5.27 3.03
N LEU A 273 26.57 -5.20 2.14
CA LEU A 273 26.11 -6.35 1.38
C LEU A 273 27.23 -6.88 0.47
N ASP A 274 27.31 -8.21 0.35
CA ASP A 274 28.10 -8.82 -0.71
C ASP A 274 27.53 -8.41 -2.09
N PRO A 275 28.36 -8.12 -3.11
CA PRO A 275 27.86 -7.73 -4.43
C PRO A 275 26.95 -8.77 -5.10
N GLU A 276 27.15 -10.07 -4.83
CA GLU A 276 26.28 -11.13 -5.37
C GLU A 276 24.91 -11.11 -4.68
N ASP A 277 24.90 -10.92 -3.35
CA ASP A 277 23.66 -10.80 -2.57
C ASP A 277 22.89 -9.54 -2.97
N ASP A 278 23.57 -8.39 -3.11
CA ASP A 278 22.96 -7.15 -3.58
C ASP A 278 22.30 -7.32 -4.96
N ALA A 279 23.01 -7.94 -5.91
CA ALA A 279 22.46 -8.22 -7.24
C ALA A 279 21.23 -9.14 -7.17
N ALA A 280 21.27 -10.19 -6.33
CA ALA A 280 20.16 -11.11 -6.16
C ALA A 280 18.92 -10.44 -5.55
N LEU A 281 19.10 -9.59 -4.54
CA LEU A 281 18.02 -8.84 -3.91
C LEU A 281 17.41 -7.79 -4.86
N ARG A 282 18.24 -7.07 -5.62
CA ARG A 282 17.76 -6.09 -6.61
C ARG A 282 16.98 -6.76 -7.75
N ASP A 283 17.46 -7.91 -8.25
CA ASP A 283 16.73 -8.71 -9.24
C ASP A 283 15.38 -9.17 -8.69
N TRP A 284 15.36 -9.69 -7.46
CA TRP A 284 14.14 -10.14 -6.80
C TRP A 284 13.12 -9.02 -6.62
N ILE A 285 13.54 -7.85 -6.14
CA ILE A 285 12.69 -6.65 -6.04
C ILE A 285 12.15 -6.26 -7.42
N GLY A 286 12.99 -6.29 -8.47
CA GLY A 286 12.56 -6.05 -9.85
C GLY A 286 11.47 -7.00 -10.34
N ARG A 287 11.59 -8.30 -10.02
CA ARG A 287 10.57 -9.32 -10.34
C ARG A 287 9.27 -9.10 -9.56
N LEU A 288 9.35 -8.70 -8.29
CA LEU A 288 8.18 -8.35 -7.47
C LEU A 288 7.44 -7.12 -8.02
N ILE A 289 8.17 -6.08 -8.42
CA ILE A 289 7.60 -4.89 -9.09
C ILE A 289 6.81 -5.32 -10.32
N ALA A 290 7.40 -6.14 -11.19
CA ALA A 290 6.71 -6.62 -12.40
C ALA A 290 5.46 -7.44 -12.06
N ALA A 291 5.49 -8.26 -11.00
CA ALA A 291 4.32 -9.02 -10.57
C ALA A 291 3.17 -8.14 -10.06
N VAL A 292 3.46 -7.16 -9.20
CA VAL A 292 2.46 -6.19 -8.72
C VAL A 292 1.93 -5.35 -9.87
N ASP A 293 2.81 -4.86 -10.76
CA ASP A 293 2.42 -4.05 -11.92
C ASP A 293 1.63 -4.86 -12.97
N SER A 294 1.86 -6.17 -13.11
CA SER A 294 1.02 -7.02 -13.95
C SER A 294 -0.44 -7.06 -13.48
N SER A 295 -0.64 -6.97 -12.16
CA SER A 295 -1.94 -6.95 -11.49
C SER A 295 -2.63 -5.60 -11.64
N PHE A 296 -1.85 -4.53 -11.44
CA PHE A 296 -2.24 -3.16 -11.74
C PHE A 296 -2.69 -2.98 -13.20
N HIS A 297 -1.91 -3.51 -14.15
CA HIS A 297 -2.24 -3.55 -15.57
C HIS A 297 -3.56 -4.26 -15.86
N ALA A 298 -3.88 -5.29 -15.08
CA ALA A 298 -5.09 -6.05 -15.30
C ALA A 298 -6.34 -5.18 -15.17
N TRP A 299 -6.40 -4.37 -14.12
CA TRP A 299 -7.49 -3.44 -13.88
C TRP A 299 -7.46 -2.25 -14.83
N THR A 300 -6.31 -1.61 -15.00
CA THR A 300 -6.20 -0.37 -15.78
C THR A 300 -6.38 -0.60 -17.28
N LYS A 301 -5.82 -1.68 -17.84
CA LYS A 301 -6.01 -2.04 -19.25
C LYS A 301 -7.42 -2.53 -19.55
N TRP A 302 -8.10 -3.17 -18.58
CA TRP A 302 -9.53 -3.45 -18.74
C TRP A 302 -10.35 -2.16 -18.76
N ALA A 303 -10.07 -1.22 -17.86
CA ALA A 303 -10.77 0.07 -17.84
C ALA A 303 -10.57 0.84 -19.16
N ASP A 304 -9.35 0.82 -19.73
CA ASP A 304 -9.06 1.38 -21.05
C ASP A 304 -9.93 0.76 -22.17
N ALA A 305 -10.14 -0.56 -22.13
CA ALA A 305 -10.96 -1.28 -23.09
C ALA A 305 -12.48 -1.05 -22.90
N HIS A 306 -12.90 -0.59 -21.72
CA HIS A 306 -14.31 -0.42 -21.35
C HIS A 306 -14.64 0.96 -20.75
N PRO A 307 -14.36 2.06 -21.47
CA PRO A 307 -14.52 3.42 -20.94
C PRO A 307 -15.98 3.79 -20.59
N ASN A 308 -16.96 3.04 -21.09
CA ASN A 308 -18.38 3.26 -20.84
C ASN A 308 -18.98 2.28 -19.81
N SER A 309 -18.15 1.44 -19.18
CA SER A 309 -18.63 0.49 -18.18
C SER A 309 -18.97 1.20 -16.87
N GLY A 310 -20.03 0.74 -16.18
CA GLY A 310 -20.33 1.20 -14.82
C GLY A 310 -19.25 0.85 -13.79
N SER A 311 -18.30 -0.03 -14.14
CA SER A 311 -17.13 -0.36 -13.30
C SER A 311 -15.88 0.42 -13.68
N TYR A 312 -15.94 1.32 -14.67
CA TYR A 312 -14.79 2.09 -15.13
C TYR A 312 -14.13 2.85 -13.98
N GLU A 313 -14.92 3.63 -13.23
CA GLU A 313 -14.40 4.42 -12.10
C GLU A 313 -13.75 3.53 -11.05
N ARG A 314 -14.37 2.37 -10.72
CA ARG A 314 -13.81 1.42 -9.78
C ARG A 314 -12.39 1.00 -10.16
N TYR A 315 -12.22 0.57 -11.40
CA TYR A 315 -10.91 0.12 -11.89
C TYR A 315 -9.99 1.29 -12.29
N ARG A 316 -10.29 2.50 -11.81
CA ARG A 316 -9.43 3.67 -11.88
C ARG A 316 -9.09 4.27 -10.52
N SER A 317 -9.91 4.05 -9.50
CA SER A 317 -9.82 4.78 -8.23
C SER A 317 -10.08 3.93 -6.98
N ASP A 318 -10.21 2.62 -7.06
CA ASP A 318 -10.39 1.73 -5.90
C ASP A 318 -9.06 1.54 -5.13
N ASN A 319 -9.14 1.40 -3.80
CA ASN A 319 -7.99 1.30 -2.90
C ASN A 319 -6.94 0.26 -3.29
N HIS A 320 -7.31 -0.83 -3.96
CA HIS A 320 -6.35 -1.84 -4.38
C HIS A 320 -5.33 -1.28 -5.38
N LEU A 321 -5.74 -0.33 -6.24
CA LEU A 321 -4.81 0.39 -7.13
C LEU A 321 -3.84 1.23 -6.32
N SER A 322 -4.33 1.99 -5.33
CA SER A 322 -3.47 2.77 -4.44
C SER A 322 -2.45 1.88 -3.74
N TRP A 323 -2.86 0.70 -3.25
CA TRP A 323 -1.95 -0.26 -2.64
C TRP A 323 -0.94 -0.87 -3.61
N ALA A 324 -1.33 -1.16 -4.84
CA ALA A 324 -0.40 -1.58 -5.88
C ALA A 324 0.63 -0.48 -6.17
N LEU A 325 0.19 0.77 -6.32
CA LEU A 325 1.07 1.93 -6.51
C LEU A 325 2.03 2.11 -5.34
N THR A 326 1.60 1.87 -4.09
CA THR A 326 2.47 1.89 -2.90
C THR A 326 3.64 0.93 -3.03
N GLY A 327 3.40 -0.31 -3.45
CA GLY A 327 4.49 -1.28 -3.66
C GLY A 327 5.38 -0.92 -4.84
N ILE A 328 4.80 -0.44 -5.94
CA ILE A 328 5.57 -0.07 -7.13
C ILE A 328 6.48 1.12 -6.83
N VAL A 329 6.00 2.17 -6.13
CA VAL A 329 6.85 3.31 -5.74
C VAL A 329 7.89 2.93 -4.68
N ALA A 330 7.56 1.98 -3.79
CA ALA A 330 8.52 1.43 -2.85
C ALA A 330 9.68 0.72 -3.56
N GLY A 331 9.36 -0.12 -4.55
CA GLY A 331 10.34 -0.75 -5.42
C GLY A 331 11.16 0.27 -6.23
N ALA A 332 10.51 1.31 -6.76
CA ALA A 332 11.20 2.40 -7.45
C ALA A 332 12.23 3.09 -6.54
N ALA A 333 11.88 3.38 -5.29
CA ALA A 333 12.80 3.99 -4.32
C ALA A 333 13.96 3.06 -3.97
N ALA A 334 13.71 1.77 -3.78
CA ALA A 334 14.75 0.77 -3.49
C ALA A 334 15.73 0.57 -4.65
N LEU A 335 15.24 0.60 -5.89
CA LEU A 335 16.05 0.41 -7.09
C LEU A 335 16.60 1.71 -7.68
N GLU A 336 16.19 2.87 -7.15
CA GLU A 336 16.51 4.21 -7.67
C GLU A 336 16.04 4.38 -9.13
N ASP A 337 14.83 3.88 -9.43
CA ASP A 337 14.20 3.95 -10.75
C ASP A 337 13.23 5.15 -10.86
N GLU A 338 13.79 6.30 -11.24
CA GLU A 338 13.05 7.55 -11.46
C GLU A 338 11.95 7.43 -12.53
N ALA A 339 12.13 6.58 -13.54
CA ALA A 339 11.13 6.40 -14.59
C ALA A 339 9.91 5.63 -14.05
N LEU A 340 10.14 4.62 -13.20
CA LEU A 340 9.09 3.92 -12.49
C LEU A 340 8.40 4.82 -11.47
N ALA A 341 9.15 5.67 -10.76
CA ALA A 341 8.57 6.67 -9.86
C ALA A 341 7.65 7.63 -10.63
N ALA A 342 8.08 8.18 -11.77
CA ALA A 342 7.25 9.04 -12.61
C ALA A 342 6.02 8.32 -13.20
N TYR A 343 6.13 7.02 -13.48
CA TYR A 343 4.99 6.18 -13.87
C TYR A 343 3.94 6.10 -12.75
N VAL A 344 4.35 5.93 -11.49
CA VAL A 344 3.42 5.89 -10.35
C VAL A 344 2.88 7.28 -10.00
N LEU A 345 3.75 8.29 -9.92
CA LEU A 345 3.39 9.60 -9.38
C LEU A 345 2.64 10.48 -10.39
N GLU A 346 3.08 10.45 -11.66
CA GLU A 346 2.66 11.43 -12.67
C GLU A 346 1.86 10.83 -13.84
N GLY A 347 1.82 9.50 -13.96
CA GLY A 347 1.11 8.86 -15.08
C GLY A 347 1.98 8.68 -16.32
N GLY A 348 3.30 8.74 -16.16
CA GLY A 348 4.27 8.47 -17.22
C GLY A 348 4.15 7.05 -17.79
N SER A 349 4.99 6.72 -18.77
CA SER A 349 5.08 5.35 -19.29
C SER A 349 6.27 4.62 -18.69
N TRP A 350 6.06 3.36 -18.29
CA TRP A 350 7.12 2.45 -17.88
C TRP A 350 7.06 1.18 -18.74
N THR A 351 8.22 0.53 -18.92
CA THR A 351 8.32 -0.67 -19.77
C THR A 351 8.37 -1.91 -18.89
N HIS A 352 7.22 -2.54 -18.72
CA HIS A 352 7.14 -3.82 -18.05
C HIS A 352 7.88 -4.90 -18.87
N PRO A 353 8.68 -5.78 -18.24
CA PRO A 353 9.51 -6.75 -18.98
C PRO A 353 8.71 -7.67 -19.93
N GLN A 354 7.56 -8.19 -19.48
CA GLN A 354 6.63 -8.98 -20.31
C GLN A 354 5.55 -8.13 -21.02
N GLY A 355 5.01 -7.10 -20.36
CA GLY A 355 3.88 -6.31 -20.84
C GLY A 355 4.20 -5.19 -21.82
N GLY A 356 5.49 -4.86 -21.99
CA GLY A 356 5.94 -3.73 -22.81
C GLY A 356 5.65 -2.36 -22.17
N ALA A 357 5.81 -1.30 -22.97
CA ALA A 357 5.56 0.06 -22.52
C ALA A 357 4.05 0.33 -22.34
N TYR A 358 3.68 0.89 -21.19
CA TYR A 358 2.31 1.31 -20.89
C TYR A 358 2.34 2.62 -20.10
N ALA A 359 1.53 3.58 -20.52
CA ALA A 359 1.29 4.81 -19.74
C ALA A 359 0.38 4.46 -18.57
N ASN A 360 0.57 5.09 -17.41
CA ASN A 360 -0.28 4.86 -16.26
C ASN A 360 -1.47 5.83 -16.20
N PRO A 361 -2.68 5.44 -16.62
CA PRO A 361 -3.88 6.27 -16.51
C PRO A 361 -4.44 6.38 -15.08
N SER A 362 -3.92 5.57 -14.15
CA SER A 362 -4.28 5.55 -12.73
C SER A 362 -3.02 5.81 -11.88
N SER A 363 -2.26 6.84 -12.22
CA SER A 363 -1.21 7.37 -11.32
C SER A 363 -1.81 7.81 -10.00
N ILE A 364 -1.01 7.97 -8.96
CA ILE A 364 -1.54 8.35 -7.65
C ILE A 364 -2.29 9.70 -7.71
N ARG A 365 -1.82 10.64 -8.53
CA ARG A 365 -2.53 11.91 -8.78
C ARG A 365 -3.89 11.69 -9.46
N ALA A 366 -3.95 10.82 -10.48
CA ALA A 366 -5.20 10.47 -11.14
C ALA A 366 -6.16 9.70 -10.21
N VAL A 367 -5.62 8.83 -9.34
CA VAL A 367 -6.42 8.14 -8.31
C VAL A 367 -6.98 9.14 -7.31
N ILE A 368 -6.17 10.05 -6.76
CA ILE A 368 -6.64 11.09 -5.83
C ILE A 368 -7.73 11.96 -6.47
N ASP A 369 -7.51 12.40 -7.70
CA ASP A 369 -8.46 13.22 -8.46
C ASP A 369 -9.82 12.53 -8.63
N LEU A 370 -9.82 11.23 -8.94
CA LEU A 370 -11.05 10.45 -9.11
C LEU A 370 -11.67 9.96 -7.79
N ALA A 371 -10.83 9.69 -6.78
CA ALA A 371 -11.26 9.03 -5.56
C ALA A 371 -11.76 10.00 -4.49
N ILE A 372 -11.23 11.22 -4.42
CA ILE A 372 -11.51 12.15 -3.32
C ILE A 372 -12.39 13.30 -3.81
N GLU A 373 -13.60 13.41 -3.27
CA GLU A 373 -14.51 14.52 -3.54
C GLU A 373 -14.07 15.81 -2.79
N ALA A 374 -14.61 16.95 -3.20
CA ALA A 374 -14.34 18.26 -2.57
C ALA A 374 -14.65 18.32 -1.05
N ASP A 375 -15.56 17.46 -0.57
CA ASP A 375 -15.92 17.34 0.86
C ASP A 375 -15.07 16.31 1.63
N GLY A 376 -14.00 15.81 0.99
CA GLY A 376 -13.06 14.82 1.50
C GLY A 376 -13.57 13.38 1.45
N ARG A 377 -14.77 13.13 0.89
CA ARG A 377 -15.30 11.77 0.78
C ARG A 377 -14.46 10.95 -0.18
N ILE A 378 -14.05 9.77 0.25
CA ILE A 378 -13.31 8.82 -0.57
C ILE A 378 -14.28 7.87 -1.30
N TYR A 379 -13.88 7.42 -2.50
CA TYR A 379 -14.61 6.52 -3.41
C TYR A 379 -15.37 5.37 -2.72
N GLU A 380 -14.76 4.70 -1.74
CA GLU A 380 -15.35 3.59 -1.00
C GLU A 380 -16.63 4.00 -0.26
N GLU A 381 -16.69 5.23 0.25
CA GLU A 381 -17.89 5.83 0.85
C GLU A 381 -18.93 6.27 -0.21
N LYS A 382 -18.51 6.47 -1.47
CA LYS A 382 -19.36 6.93 -2.58
C LYS A 382 -20.16 5.80 -3.24
N ILE A 383 -19.53 4.64 -3.44
CA ILE A 383 -20.11 3.57 -4.28
C ILE A 383 -21.29 2.82 -3.64
N LEU A 384 -21.30 2.76 -2.32
CA LEU A 384 -22.40 2.24 -1.53
C LEU A 384 -23.06 3.45 -0.86
N ARG A 385 -24.39 3.45 -0.77
CA ARG A 385 -25.06 4.50 0.01
C ARG A 385 -24.82 4.19 1.48
N ASP A 386 -23.98 4.97 2.13
CA ASP A 386 -23.71 4.90 3.56
C ASP A 386 -23.01 3.59 4.03
N PRO A 387 -21.83 3.20 3.49
CA PRO A 387 -21.11 2.01 3.95
C PRO A 387 -20.30 2.28 5.23
N PRO A 388 -19.73 1.24 5.86
CA PRO A 388 -18.65 1.45 6.82
C PRO A 388 -17.48 2.21 6.17
N ILE A 389 -16.89 3.13 6.93
CA ILE A 389 -15.78 4.01 6.54
C ILE A 389 -14.41 3.38 6.72
N GLY A 390 -14.30 2.19 7.33
CA GLY A 390 -13.02 1.48 7.47
C GLY A 390 -12.26 1.32 6.14
N TYR A 391 -12.96 1.02 5.04
CA TYR A 391 -12.34 0.94 3.71
C TYR A 391 -11.88 2.29 3.17
N SER A 392 -12.54 3.40 3.53
CA SER A 392 -12.08 4.75 3.19
C SER A 392 -10.77 5.10 3.91
N PHE A 393 -10.65 4.73 5.20
CA PHE A 393 -9.38 4.87 5.92
C PHE A 393 -8.27 4.01 5.32
N PHE A 394 -8.59 2.78 4.93
CA PHE A 394 -7.64 1.88 4.30
C PHE A 394 -7.18 2.38 2.92
N HIS A 395 -8.04 3.08 2.19
CA HIS A 395 -7.65 3.77 0.97
C HIS A 395 -6.77 5.00 1.25
N LEU A 396 -7.18 5.84 2.21
CA LEU A 396 -6.40 7.01 2.64
C LEU A 396 -5.00 6.59 3.09
N TRP A 397 -4.88 5.48 3.79
CA TRP A 397 -3.62 4.88 4.17
C TRP A 397 -2.70 4.67 2.97
N ALA A 398 -3.13 3.92 1.95
CA ALA A 398 -2.29 3.65 0.78
C ALA A 398 -1.80 4.96 0.12
N MET A 399 -2.71 5.94 -0.06
CA MET A 399 -2.36 7.25 -0.61
C MET A 399 -1.33 8.01 0.24
N SER A 400 -1.51 8.00 1.57
CA SER A 400 -0.56 8.62 2.50
C SER A 400 0.82 7.96 2.47
N VAL A 401 0.88 6.65 2.25
CA VAL A 401 2.17 5.94 2.14
C VAL A 401 2.86 6.31 0.84
N VAL A 402 2.17 6.36 -0.30
CA VAL A 402 2.74 6.86 -1.56
C VAL A 402 3.26 8.29 -1.39
N ALA A 403 2.46 9.17 -0.79
CA ALA A 403 2.85 10.56 -0.55
C ALA A 403 4.08 10.67 0.37
N ARG A 404 4.18 9.80 1.38
CA ARG A 404 5.37 9.75 2.25
C ARG A 404 6.61 9.28 1.50
N VAL A 405 6.52 8.22 0.70
CA VAL A 405 7.66 7.72 -0.10
C VAL A 405 8.11 8.79 -1.11
N ALA A 406 7.16 9.44 -1.79
CA ALA A 406 7.44 10.53 -2.72
C ALA A 406 8.22 11.66 -2.03
N ALA A 407 7.72 12.13 -0.88
CA ALA A 407 8.36 13.19 -0.10
C ALA A 407 9.78 12.85 0.39
N VAL A 408 10.09 11.57 0.61
CA VAL A 408 11.40 11.13 1.14
C VAL A 408 12.42 10.92 0.02
N HIS A 409 12.00 10.48 -1.18
CA HIS A 409 12.93 10.04 -2.23
C HIS A 409 12.89 10.83 -3.53
N PHE A 410 11.74 11.43 -3.88
CA PHE A 410 11.50 11.93 -5.24
C PHE A 410 11.11 13.40 -5.31
N GLU A 411 10.62 13.98 -4.21
CA GLU A 411 10.18 15.37 -4.16
C GLU A 411 11.25 16.24 -3.49
N GLY A 412 11.54 17.40 -4.08
CA GLY A 412 12.48 18.36 -3.52
C GLY A 412 11.83 19.34 -2.54
N ASP A 413 12.67 20.04 -1.79
CA ASP A 413 12.22 21.12 -0.90
C ASP A 413 11.38 22.16 -1.66
N GLY A 414 10.15 22.34 -1.21
CA GLY A 414 9.21 23.32 -1.77
C GLY A 414 8.32 22.80 -2.91
N ASP A 415 8.45 21.54 -3.33
CA ASP A 415 7.42 20.90 -4.15
C ASP A 415 6.16 20.69 -3.29
N PRO A 416 4.96 21.13 -3.75
CA PRO A 416 3.70 20.73 -3.11
C PRO A 416 3.54 19.20 -3.02
N GLY A 417 4.08 18.47 -3.99
CA GLY A 417 4.12 17.01 -3.98
C GLY A 417 2.74 16.35 -3.99
N VAL A 418 2.70 15.05 -3.73
CA VAL A 418 1.46 14.28 -3.61
C VAL A 418 0.62 14.72 -2.41
N TRP A 419 1.25 15.15 -1.31
CA TRP A 419 0.54 15.61 -0.11
C TRP A 419 -0.37 16.80 -0.39
N GLU A 420 0.12 17.81 -1.11
CA GLU A 420 -0.65 19.03 -1.41
C GLU A 420 -1.38 18.96 -2.76
N PHE A 421 -1.38 17.80 -3.44
CA PHE A 421 -2.12 17.65 -4.69
C PHE A 421 -3.63 17.77 -4.45
N ILE A 422 -4.26 18.60 -5.27
CA ILE A 422 -5.71 18.83 -5.29
C ILE A 422 -6.23 18.52 -6.69
N GLY A 423 -7.19 17.61 -6.78
CA GLY A 423 -7.86 17.23 -8.02
C GLY A 423 -8.73 18.35 -8.61
N GLU A 424 -9.24 18.13 -9.82
CA GLU A 424 -10.08 19.06 -10.56
C GLU A 424 -11.36 19.43 -9.78
N ASP A 425 -11.93 18.48 -9.05
CA ASP A 425 -13.11 18.68 -8.21
C ASP A 425 -12.81 19.34 -6.86
N GLY A 426 -11.53 19.61 -6.54
CA GLY A 426 -11.11 20.27 -5.31
C GLY A 426 -10.87 19.33 -4.12
N GLY A 427 -10.98 18.01 -4.33
CA GLY A 427 -10.60 17.00 -3.33
C GLY A 427 -9.10 16.69 -3.35
N GLY A 428 -8.59 16.26 -2.21
CA GLY A 428 -7.19 15.86 -2.04
C GLY A 428 -6.95 15.20 -0.68
N ILE A 429 -5.76 14.63 -0.47
CA ILE A 429 -5.44 13.85 0.74
C ILE A 429 -5.76 14.66 2.01
N ARG A 430 -5.36 15.94 2.06
CA ARG A 430 -5.65 16.82 3.21
C ARG A 430 -7.14 16.93 3.52
N THR A 431 -7.97 17.14 2.49
CA THR A 431 -9.42 17.28 2.68
C THR A 431 -10.05 15.99 3.20
N ALA A 432 -9.51 14.82 2.82
CA ALA A 432 -9.93 13.54 3.39
C ALA A 432 -9.54 13.41 4.86
N TYR A 433 -8.32 13.79 5.25
CA TYR A 433 -7.91 13.83 6.66
C TYR A 433 -8.82 14.72 7.51
N ASP A 434 -9.17 15.91 7.01
CA ASP A 434 -10.09 16.85 7.68
C ASP A 434 -11.49 16.27 7.82
N ARG A 435 -11.98 15.57 6.79
CA ARG A 435 -13.27 14.86 6.85
C ARG A 435 -13.25 13.77 7.92
N TYR A 436 -12.22 12.93 7.89
CA TYR A 436 -12.20 11.66 8.62
C TYR A 436 -11.79 11.81 10.09
N ALA A 437 -11.18 12.93 10.49
CA ALA A 437 -10.77 13.18 11.88
C ALA A 437 -11.92 13.03 12.87
N GLY A 438 -13.10 13.52 12.48
CA GLY A 438 -14.30 13.45 13.31
C GLY A 438 -14.79 12.03 13.62
N PHE A 439 -14.45 11.03 12.80
CA PHE A 439 -14.84 9.65 13.10
C PHE A 439 -13.90 8.98 14.10
N ILE A 440 -12.65 9.43 14.17
CA ILE A 440 -11.66 8.92 15.13
C ILE A 440 -11.86 9.56 16.51
N ASP A 441 -12.16 10.86 16.57
CA ASP A 441 -12.46 11.53 17.85
C ASP A 441 -13.88 11.26 18.37
N GLY A 442 -14.72 10.57 17.57
CA GLY A 442 -16.09 10.22 17.90
C GLY A 442 -17.11 11.36 17.77
N SER A 443 -16.73 12.52 17.24
CA SER A 443 -17.64 13.63 16.93
C SER A 443 -18.56 13.32 15.74
N LYS A 444 -18.19 12.36 14.90
CA LYS A 444 -18.99 11.75 13.83
C LYS A 444 -19.09 10.25 14.07
N MET A 445 -20.24 9.67 13.76
CA MET A 445 -20.43 8.21 13.75
C MET A 445 -20.37 7.71 12.32
N SER A 446 -19.72 6.56 12.11
CA SER A 446 -19.85 5.83 10.85
C SER A 446 -21.32 5.63 10.50
N PRO A 447 -21.70 5.62 9.21
CA PRO A 447 -23.06 5.29 8.81
C PRO A 447 -23.48 3.86 9.20
N GLU A 448 -22.53 2.92 9.27
CA GLU A 448 -22.76 1.52 9.64
C GLU A 448 -21.87 1.11 10.83
N PRO A 449 -22.07 1.72 12.02
CA PRO A 449 -21.14 1.59 13.15
C PRO A 449 -21.03 0.16 13.71
N GLN A 450 -22.03 -0.69 13.46
CA GLN A 450 -22.02 -2.10 13.83
C GLN A 450 -21.15 -2.98 12.91
N GLN A 451 -20.75 -2.46 11.75
CA GLN A 451 -19.84 -3.11 10.80
C GLN A 451 -18.42 -2.56 10.92
N GLU A 452 -18.19 -1.59 11.79
CA GLU A 452 -16.87 -1.01 12.01
C GLU A 452 -16.05 -1.82 13.02
N GLY A 453 -14.76 -1.91 12.74
CA GLY A 453 -13.77 -2.15 13.79
C GLY A 453 -13.54 -0.90 14.64
N ASP A 454 -12.54 -0.97 15.51
CA ASP A 454 -12.11 0.21 16.25
C ASP A 454 -11.42 1.22 15.31
N LEU A 455 -12.10 2.32 15.01
CA LEU A 455 -11.57 3.37 14.14
C LEU A 455 -10.39 4.13 14.77
N THR A 456 -10.21 4.05 16.09
CA THR A 456 -9.06 4.66 16.75
C THR A 456 -7.74 4.00 16.35
N ASN A 457 -7.79 2.77 15.82
CA ASN A 457 -6.63 2.09 15.24
C ASN A 457 -6.06 2.84 14.01
N TYR A 458 -6.78 3.80 13.41
CA TYR A 458 -6.28 4.62 12.31
C TYR A 458 -5.61 5.93 12.75
N ARG A 459 -5.48 6.20 14.06
CA ARG A 459 -4.83 7.42 14.59
C ARG A 459 -3.41 7.62 14.08
N TRP A 460 -2.67 6.54 13.87
CA TRP A 460 -1.29 6.60 13.35
C TRP A 460 -1.20 7.31 11.99
N LEU A 461 -2.28 7.33 11.19
CA LEU A 461 -2.31 8.08 9.93
C LEU A 461 -2.07 9.57 10.16
N TYR A 462 -2.52 10.09 11.31
CA TYR A 462 -2.38 11.50 11.67
C TYR A 462 -0.96 11.83 12.14
N GLU A 463 -0.21 10.87 12.70
CA GLU A 463 1.23 11.03 12.94
C GLU A 463 1.97 11.27 11.61
N THR A 464 1.64 10.46 10.59
CA THR A 464 2.21 10.61 9.25
C THR A 464 1.84 11.95 8.62
N ALA A 465 0.56 12.35 8.75
CA ALA A 465 0.09 13.64 8.25
C ALA A 465 0.73 14.82 8.99
N SER A 466 1.00 14.70 10.29
CA SER A 466 1.55 15.78 11.11
C SER A 466 3.01 16.11 10.81
N ALA A 467 3.74 15.17 10.19
CA ALA A 467 5.03 15.47 9.58
C ALA A 467 4.91 16.51 8.45
N ARG A 468 3.72 16.68 7.86
CA ARG A 468 3.43 17.65 6.81
C ARG A 468 2.56 18.83 7.28
N TRP A 469 1.46 18.55 7.98
CA TRP A 469 0.50 19.53 8.46
C TRP A 469 0.45 19.56 9.98
N GLN A 470 1.01 20.60 10.59
CA GLN A 470 0.86 20.84 12.03
C GLN A 470 -0.51 21.48 12.35
N ALA A 471 -1.58 20.85 11.89
CA ALA A 471 -2.95 21.30 12.13
C ALA A 471 -3.37 20.91 13.57
N PRO A 472 -3.79 21.85 14.43
CA PRO A 472 -4.15 21.55 15.82
C PRO A 472 -5.20 20.44 15.96
N GLU A 473 -6.16 20.38 15.04
CA GLU A 473 -7.18 19.34 14.96
C GLU A 473 -6.60 17.95 14.68
N HIS A 474 -5.52 17.84 13.91
CA HIS A 474 -4.84 16.57 13.63
C HIS A 474 -3.97 16.14 14.81
N LEU A 475 -3.29 17.09 15.45
CA LEU A 475 -2.52 16.84 16.67
C LEU A 475 -3.41 16.34 17.81
N ALA A 476 -4.61 16.90 17.97
CA ALA A 476 -5.57 16.44 18.97
C ALA A 476 -6.01 14.97 18.77
N ILE A 477 -6.01 14.46 17.53
CA ILE A 477 -6.28 13.04 17.24
C ILE A 477 -5.15 12.14 17.77
N ILE A 478 -3.91 12.60 17.64
CA ILE A 478 -2.72 11.87 18.10
C ILE A 478 -2.66 11.82 19.63
N GLU A 479 -2.93 12.95 20.28
CA GLU A 479 -2.80 13.12 21.73
C GLU A 479 -3.93 12.46 22.54
N ALA A 480 -4.96 11.93 21.87
CA ALA A 480 -6.16 11.45 22.53
C ALA A 480 -5.97 10.16 23.36
N ASP A 481 -4.92 9.38 23.12
CA ASP A 481 -4.74 8.03 23.71
C ASP A 481 -3.32 7.47 23.54
N ASP A 482 -3.15 6.16 23.82
CA ASP A 482 -1.90 5.45 23.58
C ASP A 482 -1.47 5.54 22.10
N ARG A 483 -0.25 6.06 21.91
CA ARG A 483 0.38 6.22 20.61
C ARG A 483 1.06 4.92 20.16
N ASN A 484 1.17 3.89 21.00
CA ASN A 484 1.91 2.67 20.72
C ASN A 484 1.34 1.82 19.58
N THR A 485 1.60 2.23 18.32
CA THR A 485 1.08 1.57 17.13
C THR A 485 2.21 0.96 16.29
N TRP A 486 2.00 -0.27 15.85
CA TRP A 486 2.86 -0.96 14.89
C TRP A 486 2.07 -1.31 13.63
N ILE A 487 2.60 -0.91 12.47
CA ILE A 487 1.96 -1.16 11.18
C ILE A 487 2.74 -2.19 10.38
N ASN A 488 2.19 -3.41 10.28
CA ASN A 488 2.86 -4.54 9.61
C ASN A 488 3.05 -4.27 8.10
N GLN A 489 2.04 -3.68 7.44
CA GLN A 489 2.02 -3.52 5.99
C GLN A 489 2.84 -2.32 5.48
N SER A 490 3.36 -1.45 6.36
CA SER A 490 4.12 -0.26 5.92
C SER A 490 5.19 0.24 6.91
N ILE A 491 4.88 1.19 7.79
CA ILE A 491 5.90 2.04 8.44
C ILE A 491 6.51 1.36 9.69
N GLY A 492 5.87 0.34 10.25
CA GLY A 492 6.29 -0.27 11.51
C GLY A 492 5.99 0.62 12.71
N ALA A 493 7.00 0.98 13.50
CA ALA A 493 6.87 1.78 14.72
C ALA A 493 6.66 3.28 14.43
N VAL A 494 5.47 3.64 13.94
CA VAL A 494 5.13 4.99 13.44
C VAL A 494 5.54 6.12 14.41
N PRO A 495 5.15 6.11 15.71
CA PRO A 495 5.45 7.23 16.60
C PRO A 495 6.96 7.44 16.79
N LEU A 496 7.71 6.35 16.90
CA LEU A 496 9.16 6.41 17.06
C LEU A 496 9.84 7.02 15.83
N LEU A 497 9.42 6.58 14.64
CA LEU A 497 10.10 6.88 13.38
C LEU A 497 9.71 8.24 12.80
N ILE A 498 8.42 8.57 12.80
CA ILE A 498 7.89 9.75 12.11
C ILE A 498 6.86 10.51 12.94
N GLY A 499 6.62 10.09 14.18
CA GLY A 499 5.65 10.75 15.05
C GLY A 499 6.07 12.17 15.43
N VAL A 500 5.13 12.94 15.99
CA VAL A 500 5.39 14.29 16.51
C VAL A 500 6.16 14.25 17.84
N ASP A 501 7.08 15.19 18.03
CA ASP A 501 7.70 15.44 19.34
C ASP A 501 6.68 16.14 20.26
N GLU A 502 6.68 15.79 21.55
CA GLU A 502 5.83 16.44 22.58
C GLU A 502 6.31 17.85 22.97
#